data_AF-A0A524QQH7-F1
#
_entry.id   AF-A0A524QQH7-F1
#
_cell.length_a   1.000
_cell.length_b   1.000
_cell.length_c   1.000
_cell.angle_alpha   90.00
_cell.angle_beta   90.00
_cell.angle_gamma   90.00
#
_symmetry.space_group_name_H-M   'P 1'
#
loop_
_entity.id
_entity.type
_entity.pdbx_description
1 polymer ?
#
loop_
_entity_poly.entity_id
_entity_poly.type
_entity_poly.pdbx_seq_one_letter_code
_entity_poly.pdbx_strand_id
1 'polypeptide(L)'
;AFLGLSPWGVLAALIVWVGVTFSSRMVSAGSLAAAVALPLALLFVPHKGGNTLLLFTVALAIFVFWAHRSNIRRLLKGEENRFGKKKGTP
;
A
#
# COMPACT_ATOMS: atom_id res chain seq x y z
N ALA A 1 -14.73 8.93 -3.00
CA ALA A 1 -14.65 9.78 -1.78
C ALA A 1 -13.23 10.27 -1.49
N PHE A 2 -12.24 9.40 -1.25
CA PHE A 2 -10.87 9.79 -0.85
C PHE A 2 -10.09 10.60 -1.91
N LEU A 3 -10.24 10.27 -3.19
CA LEU A 3 -9.66 11.02 -4.32
C LEU A 3 -10.09 12.49 -4.35
N GLY A 4 -11.29 12.82 -3.86
CA GLY A 4 -11.77 14.21 -3.77
C GLY A 4 -11.18 14.99 -2.60
N LEU A 5 -10.58 14.30 -1.61
CA LEU A 5 -10.04 14.90 -0.39
C LEU A 5 -8.51 15.09 -0.45
N SER A 6 -7.81 14.17 -1.10
CA SER A 6 -6.36 14.25 -1.34
C SER A 6 -5.96 13.50 -2.63
N PRO A 7 -6.16 14.13 -3.81
CA PRO A 7 -5.77 13.53 -5.10
C PRO A 7 -4.27 13.18 -5.12
N TRP A 8 -3.45 14.10 -4.60
CA TRP A 8 -2.01 13.98 -4.54
C TRP A 8 -1.53 12.90 -3.57
N GLY A 9 -2.18 12.72 -2.42
CA GLY A 9 -1.85 11.63 -1.49
C GLY A 9 -2.13 10.26 -2.10
N VAL A 10 -3.23 10.12 -2.84
CA VAL A 10 -3.54 8.90 -3.58
C VAL A 10 -2.52 8.64 -4.68
N LEU A 11 -2.12 9.68 -5.42
CA LEU A 11 -1.09 9.55 -6.45
C LEU A 11 0.26 9.12 -5.86
N ALA A 12 0.68 9.69 -4.73
CA ALA A 12 1.90 9.29 -4.04
C ALA A 12 1.86 7.82 -3.62
N ALA A 13 0.75 7.37 -3.02
CA ALA A 13 0.56 5.98 -2.64
C ALA A 13 0.58 5.04 -3.87
N LEU A 14 0.00 5.46 -5.00
CA LEU A 14 0.03 4.71 -6.24
C LEU A 14 1.45 4.59 -6.81
N ILE A 15 2.23 5.67 -6.80
CA ILE A 15 3.63 5.65 -7.23
C ILE A 15 4.44 4.68 -6.38
N VAL A 16 4.29 4.72 -5.05
CA VAL A 16 4.96 3.78 -4.13
C VAL A 16 4.51 2.34 -4.40
N TRP A 17 3.21 2.12 -4.59
CA TRP A 17 2.66 0.80 -4.91
C TRP A 17 3.28 0.23 -6.18
N VAL A 18 3.32 1.01 -7.26
CA VAL A 18 3.91 0.62 -8.54
C VAL A 18 5.41 0.34 -8.36
N GLY A 19 6.15 1.26 -7.75
CA GLY A 19 7.60 1.10 -7.54
C GLY A 19 7.94 -0.18 -6.77
N VAL A 20 7.22 -0.45 -5.67
CA VAL A 20 7.45 -1.66 -4.85
C VAL A 20 6.94 -2.92 -5.55
N THR A 21 5.77 -2.88 -6.20
CA THR A 21 5.21 -4.05 -6.89
C THR A 21 6.09 -4.48 -8.05
N PHE A 22 6.58 -3.55 -8.86
CA PHE A 22 7.41 -3.89 -10.03
C PHE A 22 8.83 -4.30 -9.65
N SER A 23 9.42 -3.69 -8.62
CA SER A 23 10.76 -4.08 -8.13
C SER A 23 10.75 -5.43 -7.43
N SER A 24 9.78 -5.66 -6.53
CA SER A 24 9.67 -6.91 -5.77
C SER A 24 8.98 -8.03 -6.54
N ARG A 25 8.22 -7.69 -7.59
CA ARG A 25 7.24 -8.56 -8.27
C ARG A 25 6.19 -9.14 -7.33
N MET A 26 5.92 -8.49 -6.20
CA MET A 26 4.98 -8.94 -5.18
C MET A 26 3.93 -7.86 -4.93
N VAL A 27 2.68 -8.15 -5.28
CA VAL A 27 1.55 -7.21 -5.13
C VAL A 27 1.28 -6.90 -3.66
N SER A 28 1.42 -7.88 -2.77
CA SER A 28 1.21 -7.72 -1.33
C SER A 28 2.25 -6.82 -0.67
N ALA A 29 3.52 -6.89 -1.10
CA ALA A 29 4.55 -5.95 -0.64
C ALA A 29 4.21 -4.52 -1.08
N GLY A 30 3.77 -4.36 -2.34
CA GLY A 30 3.29 -3.06 -2.85
C GLY A 30 2.13 -2.49 -2.06
N SER A 31 1.11 -3.31 -1.76
CA SER A 31 -0.07 -2.87 -1.01
C SER A 31 0.24 -2.44 0.42
N LEU A 32 1.15 -3.14 1.11
CA LEU A 32 1.61 -2.74 2.45
C LEU A 32 2.40 -1.43 2.40
N ALA A 33 3.29 -1.27 1.41
CA ALA A 33 4.05 -0.04 1.23
C ALA A 33 3.13 1.15 0.92
N ALA A 34 2.12 0.96 0.07
CA ALA A 34 1.13 1.99 -0.25
C ALA A 34 0.30 2.41 0.97
N ALA A 35 -0.06 1.45 1.83
CA ALA A 35 -0.79 1.72 3.06
C ALA A 35 0.01 2.59 4.05
N VAL A 36 1.33 2.43 4.12
CA VAL A 36 2.21 3.30 4.92
C VAL A 36 2.45 4.64 4.21
N ALA A 37 2.56 4.63 2.88
CA ALA A 37 2.79 5.83 2.09
C ALA A 37 1.64 6.84 2.18
N LEU A 38 0.40 6.40 2.34
CA LEU A 38 -0.77 7.28 2.48
C LEU A 38 -0.62 8.28 3.65
N PRO A 39 -0.57 7.85 4.93
CA PRO A 39 -0.44 8.78 6.05
C PRO A 39 0.83 9.64 5.97
N LEU A 40 1.94 9.10 5.44
CA LEU A 40 3.16 9.88 5.21
C LEU A 40 2.95 10.96 4.15
N ALA A 41 2.31 10.65 3.03
CA ALA A 41 2.05 11.61 1.96
C ALA A 41 1.17 12.76 2.45
N LEU A 42 0.19 12.46 3.31
CA LEU A 42 -0.66 13.49 3.94
C LEU A 42 0.11 14.49 4.82
N LEU A 43 1.31 14.14 5.31
CA LEU A 43 2.16 15.08 6.05
C LEU A 43 2.87 16.10 5.14
N PHE A 44 3.14 15.73 3.89
CA PHE A 44 3.94 16.55 2.97
C PHE A 44 3.11 17.24 1.88
N VAL A 45 1.85 16.84 1.72
CA VAL A 45 1.02 17.20 0.57
C VAL A 45 -0.25 17.91 1.03
N PRO A 46 -0.66 19.01 0.37
CA PRO A 46 -1.91 19.69 0.69
C PRO A 46 -3.14 18.77 0.60
N HIS A 47 -3.98 18.79 1.63
CA HIS A 47 -5.22 18.04 1.67
C HIS A 47 -6.33 18.84 2.37
N LYS A 48 -7.59 18.53 2.08
CA LYS A 48 -8.75 19.28 2.62
C LYS A 48 -9.36 18.68 3.89
N GLY A 49 -8.88 17.51 4.33
CA GLY A 49 -9.53 16.75 5.40
C GLY A 49 -9.01 16.95 6.83
N GLY A 50 -8.03 17.85 7.04
CA GLY A 50 -7.47 18.15 8.37
C GLY A 50 -7.00 16.92 9.16
N ASN A 51 -6.94 17.03 10.49
CA ASN A 51 -6.46 15.97 11.38
C ASN A 51 -7.32 14.70 11.34
N THR A 52 -8.62 14.83 11.05
CA THR A 52 -9.54 13.68 10.92
C THR A 52 -9.12 12.75 9.78
N LEU A 53 -8.69 13.30 8.64
CA LEU A 53 -8.24 12.51 7.50
C LEU A 53 -6.94 11.76 7.80
N LEU A 54 -6.04 12.40 8.55
CA LEU A 54 -4.79 11.78 8.99
C LEU A 54 -5.05 10.63 9.97
N LEU A 55 -5.92 10.83 10.96
CA LEU A 55 -6.35 9.75 11.86
C LEU A 55 -6.99 8.59 11.09
N PHE A 56 -7.83 8.91 10.11
CA PHE A 56 -8.45 7.90 9.25
C PHE A 56 -7.42 7.11 8.44
N THR A 57 -6.39 7.75 7.85
CA THR A 57 -5.37 7.02 7.09
C THR A 57 -4.45 6.19 7.96
N VAL A 58 -4.16 6.62 9.17
CA VAL A 58 -3.44 5.81 10.15
C VAL A 58 -4.27 4.58 10.54
N ALA A 59 -5.55 4.76 10.86
CA ALA A 59 -6.45 3.65 11.16
C ALA A 59 -6.61 2.69 9.97
N LEU A 60 -6.72 3.23 8.75
CA LEU A 60 -6.77 2.45 7.52
C LEU A 60 -5.47 1.67 7.29
N ALA A 61 -4.31 2.27 7.54
CA ALA A 61 -3.02 1.58 7.44
C ALA A 61 -2.98 0.38 8.41
N ILE A 62 -3.35 0.57 9.67
CA ILE A 62 -3.42 -0.52 10.67
C ILE A 62 -4.38 -1.61 10.20
N PHE A 63 -5.57 -1.23 9.72
CA PHE A 63 -6.56 -2.19 9.20
C PHE A 63 -6.03 -2.97 8.00
N VAL A 64 -5.34 -2.32 7.06
CA VAL A 64 -4.73 -2.99 5.90
C VAL A 64 -3.69 -4.02 6.34
N PHE A 65 -2.83 -3.67 7.31
CA PHE A 65 -1.87 -4.61 7.87
C PHE A 65 -2.56 -5.81 8.53
N TRP A 66 -3.62 -5.58 9.30
CA TRP A 66 -4.41 -6.65 9.92
C TRP A 66 -5.10 -7.56 8.88
N ALA A 67 -5.68 -6.96 7.84
CA ALA A 67 -6.31 -7.68 6.73
C ALA A 67 -5.29 -8.53 5.95
N HIS A 68 -4.06 -8.04 5.81
CA HIS A 68 -2.98 -8.70 5.08
C HIS A 68 -2.09 -9.59 5.95
N ARG A 69 -2.43 -9.84 7.23
CA ARG A 69 -1.60 -10.64 8.14
C ARG A 69 -1.13 -11.99 7.56
N SER A 70 -1.98 -12.65 6.76
CA SER A 70 -1.63 -13.90 6.07
C SER A 70 -0.56 -13.68 4.99
N ASN A 71 -0.67 -12.61 4.22
CA ASN A 71 0.29 -12.22 3.19
C ASN A 71 1.61 -11.75 3.83
N ILE A 72 1.55 -11.04 4.95
CA ILE A 72 2.74 -10.65 5.73
C ILE A 72 3.50 -11.89 6.18
N ARG A 73 2.80 -12.90 6.73
CA ARG A 73 3.43 -14.14 7.17
C ARG A 73 4.12 -14.87 6.01
N ARG A 74 3.48 -14.93 4.84
CA ARG A 74 4.06 -15.54 3.63
C ARG A 74 5.23 -14.73 3.06
N LEU A 75 5.13 -13.39 3.08
CA LEU A 75 6.22 -12.48 2.71
C LEU A 75 7.47 -12.71 3.58
N LEU A 76 7.29 -12.78 4.90
CA LEU A 76 8.38 -13.04 5.86
C LEU A 76 9.04 -14.41 5.64
N LYS A 77 8.27 -15.39 5.15
CA LYS A 77 8.78 -16.73 4.81
C LYS A 77 9.31 -16.83 3.37
N GLY A 78 9.16 -15.80 2.55
CA GLY A 78 9.47 -15.86 1.11
C GLY A 78 8.55 -16.77 0.29
N GLU A 79 7.39 -17.14 0.83
CA GLU A 79 6.40 -18.03 0.21
C GLU A 79 5.38 -17.26 -0.66
N GLU A 80 5.50 -15.94 -0.74
CA GLU A 80 4.57 -15.10 -1.49
C GLU A 80 4.78 -15.26 -3.01
N ASN A 81 3.68 -15.42 -3.74
CA ASN A 81 3.73 -15.59 -5.18
C ASN A 81 4.21 -14.32 -5.88
N ARG A 82 5.32 -14.44 -6.60
CA ARG A 82 5.78 -13.38 -7.51
C ARG A 82 4.85 -13.33 -8.72
N PHE A 83 4.18 -12.21 -8.91
CA PHE A 83 3.35 -11.98 -10.08
C PHE A 83 4.23 -12.04 -11.34
N GLY A 84 3.77 -12.76 -12.37
CA GLY A 84 4.53 -12.97 -13.62
C GLY A 84 5.51 -14.14 -13.62
N LYS A 85 5.62 -14.95 -12.54
CA LYS A 85 6.25 -16.28 -12.67
C LYS A 85 5.35 -17.13 -13.57
N LYS A 86 5.81 -17.46 -14.78
CA LYS A 86 5.18 -18.52 -15.59
C LYS A 86 5.14 -19.78 -14.69
N LYS A 87 3.95 -20.33 -14.45
CA LYS A 87 3.87 -21.72 -13.97
C LYS A 87 4.63 -22.53 -15.01
N GLY A 88 5.75 -23.14 -14.62
CA GLY A 88 6.43 -24.10 -15.47
C GLY A 88 5.40 -25.13 -15.88
N THR A 89 5.11 -25.22 -17.17
CA THR A 89 4.36 -26.34 -17.73
C THR A 89 5.13 -27.62 -17.34
N PRO A 90 4.44 -28.67 -16.85
CA PRO A 90 5.09 -29.93 -16.47
C PRO A 90 5.90 -30.54 -17.62
#